data_AF-A0AAN7XNU2-F1
#
_entry.id   AF-A0AAN7XNU2-F1
#
_cell.length_a   1.000
_cell.length_b   1.000
_cell.length_c   1.000
_cell.angle_alpha   90.00
_cell.angle_beta   90.00
_cell.angle_gamma   90.00
#
_symmetry.space_group_name_H-M   'P 1'
#
loop_
_entity.id
_entity.type
_entity.pdbx_description
1 polymer ?
#
loop_
_entity_poly.entity_id
_entity_poly.type
_entity_poly.pdbx_seq_one_letter_code
_entity_poly.pdbx_strand_id
1 'polypeptide(L)'
;MPLKLLESEATEVRNDISIELVRKAQEALEALRETRLRCNDSLEDKVVESFPVLREELSTFLKLCGYHETNIQKAMAKKLPSIREGKENESSLKSVFEDEAESPFSHDKLNRWLENKEREINVIRSCVDTMEGVTIVLNQTELDREVLASGVEEALCFVSPP
;
A
#
# COMPACT_ATOMS: atom_id res chain seq x y z
N MET A 1 -13.99 35.23 17.69
CA MET A 1 -13.29 36.53 17.55
C MET A 1 -11.89 36.24 17.06
N PRO A 2 -11.41 36.86 15.97
CA PRO A 2 -10.02 36.76 15.55
C PRO A 2 -9.08 37.29 16.65
N LEU A 3 -7.99 36.57 16.90
CA LEU A 3 -6.97 36.89 17.93
C LEU A 3 -6.39 38.30 17.77
N LYS A 4 -6.38 38.82 16.53
CA LYS A 4 -5.95 40.18 16.20
C LYS A 4 -6.76 41.30 16.88
N LEU A 5 -7.99 41.00 17.34
CA LEU A 5 -8.79 41.94 18.15
C LEU A 5 -8.31 42.02 19.61
N LEU A 6 -7.50 41.06 20.05
CA LEU A 6 -6.99 40.95 21.42
C LEU A 6 -5.48 41.22 21.48
N GLU A 7 -4.74 40.91 20.42
CA GLU A 7 -3.29 41.07 20.36
C GLU A 7 -2.85 41.47 18.93
N SER A 8 -2.24 42.65 18.77
CA SER A 8 -1.97 43.21 17.43
C SER A 8 -0.89 42.44 16.63
N GLU A 9 -0.07 41.65 17.32
CA GLU A 9 0.98 40.81 16.74
C GLU A 9 0.48 39.40 16.35
N ALA A 10 -0.77 39.06 16.66
CA ALA A 10 -1.32 37.74 16.35
C ALA A 10 -1.50 37.52 14.85
N THR A 11 -1.07 36.36 14.35
CA THR A 11 -1.19 35.96 12.95
C THR A 11 -2.65 35.90 12.50
N GLU A 12 -2.99 36.65 11.46
CA GLU A 12 -4.32 36.67 10.86
C GLU A 12 -4.49 35.48 9.90
N VAL A 13 -5.56 34.68 10.08
CA VAL A 13 -5.98 33.72 9.03
C VAL A 13 -6.53 34.57 7.89
N ARG A 14 -5.79 34.61 6.79
CA ARG A 14 -6.15 35.46 5.63
C ARG A 14 -6.98 34.71 4.60
N ASN A 15 -6.75 33.41 4.48
CA ASN A 15 -7.48 32.53 3.56
C ASN A 15 -7.99 31.30 4.31
N ASP A 16 -9.29 31.01 4.15
CA ASP A 16 -9.86 29.72 4.51
C ASP A 16 -9.49 28.66 3.48
N ILE A 17 -9.61 27.39 3.86
CA ILE A 17 -9.41 26.26 2.96
C ILE A 17 -10.77 25.78 2.47
N SER A 18 -10.92 25.67 1.16
CA SER A 18 -12.16 25.23 0.53
C SER A 18 -12.55 23.83 1.00
N ILE A 19 -13.85 23.66 1.24
CA ILE A 19 -14.45 22.38 1.65
C ILE A 19 -14.13 21.29 0.63
N GLU A 20 -14.10 21.64 -0.65
CA GLU A 20 -13.77 20.72 -1.73
C GLU A 20 -12.34 20.16 -1.60
N LEU A 21 -11.38 20.99 -1.21
CA LEU A 21 -10.00 20.54 -1.00
C LEU A 21 -9.86 19.67 0.25
N VAL A 22 -10.62 19.99 1.31
CA VAL A 22 -10.71 19.15 2.51
C VAL A 22 -11.27 17.77 2.16
N ARG A 23 -12.35 17.71 1.38
CA ARG A 23 -12.98 16.47 0.91
C ARG A 23 -11.98 15.62 0.10
N LYS A 24 -11.29 16.22 -0.86
CA LYS A 24 -10.27 15.53 -1.67
C LYS A 24 -9.14 14.94 -0.83
N ALA A 25 -8.66 15.70 0.16
CA ALA A 25 -7.62 15.21 1.05
C ALA A 25 -8.08 14.01 1.89
N GLN A 26 -9.32 14.05 2.37
CA GLN A 26 -9.92 12.93 3.10
C GLN A 26 -10.08 11.70 2.19
N GLU A 27 -10.60 11.88 0.99
CA GLU A 27 -10.81 10.79 0.02
C GLU A 27 -9.49 10.11 -0.35
N ALA A 28 -8.42 10.87 -0.63
CA ALA A 28 -7.12 10.30 -0.96
C ALA A 28 -6.53 9.48 0.20
N LEU A 29 -6.63 9.98 1.43
CA LEU A 29 -6.11 9.28 2.62
C LEU A 29 -6.94 8.04 2.95
N GLU A 30 -8.26 8.10 2.83
CA GLU A 30 -9.14 6.95 3.11
C GLU A 30 -8.97 5.85 2.04
N ALA A 31 -8.92 6.22 0.76
CA ALA A 31 -8.67 5.29 -0.34
C ALA A 31 -7.36 4.51 -0.15
N LEU A 32 -6.29 5.19 0.29
CA LEU A 32 -5.01 4.57 0.57
C LEU A 32 -5.07 3.67 1.82
N ARG A 33 -5.83 4.08 2.85
CA ARG A 33 -6.06 3.28 4.05
C ARG A 33 -6.81 1.98 3.74
N GLU A 34 -7.87 2.06 2.96
CA GLU A 34 -8.65 0.89 2.49
C GLU A 34 -7.76 -0.09 1.71
N THR A 35 -6.96 0.44 0.78
CA THR A 35 -5.96 -0.33 0.02
C THR A 35 -4.98 -1.06 0.95
N ARG A 36 -4.48 -0.38 1.98
CA ARG A 36 -3.54 -0.97 2.95
C ARG A 36 -4.20 -2.05 3.81
N LEU A 37 -5.44 -1.84 4.24
CA LEU A 37 -6.21 -2.84 5.00
C LEU A 37 -6.42 -4.11 4.16
N ARG A 38 -6.88 -3.96 2.92
CA ARG A 38 -7.05 -5.09 1.97
C ARG A 38 -5.73 -5.85 1.71
N CYS A 39 -4.62 -5.12 1.61
CA CYS A 39 -3.29 -5.76 1.50
C CYS A 39 -2.91 -6.55 2.75
N ASN A 40 -3.24 -6.05 3.95
CA ASN A 40 -3.02 -6.79 5.20
C ASN A 40 -3.86 -8.06 5.25
N ASP A 41 -5.14 -8.00 4.86
CA ASP A 41 -5.99 -9.19 4.79
C ASP A 41 -5.39 -10.25 3.85
N SER A 42 -4.80 -9.82 2.72
CA SER A 42 -4.08 -10.72 1.81
C SER A 42 -2.81 -11.30 2.43
N LEU A 43 -2.10 -10.55 3.27
CA LEU A 43 -0.89 -11.01 3.96
C LEU A 43 -1.18 -12.08 5.02
N GLU A 44 -2.41 -12.15 5.54
CA GLU A 44 -2.86 -13.18 6.49
C GLU A 44 -3.27 -14.50 5.81
N ASP A 45 -3.22 -14.58 4.48
CA ASP A 45 -3.54 -15.79 3.76
C ASP A 45 -2.47 -16.88 3.94
N LYS A 46 -2.90 -18.11 4.25
CA LYS A 46 -2.01 -19.27 4.46
C LYS A 46 -1.14 -19.61 3.24
N VAL A 47 -1.65 -19.36 2.04
CA VAL A 47 -0.86 -19.50 0.81
C VAL A 47 0.25 -18.47 0.82
N VAL A 48 -0.03 -17.22 1.19
CA VAL A 48 1.00 -16.18 1.27
C VAL A 48 2.08 -16.54 2.31
N GLU A 49 1.71 -17.15 3.44
CA GLU A 49 2.69 -17.65 4.42
C GLU A 49 3.65 -18.70 3.82
N SER A 50 3.15 -19.54 2.91
CA SER A 50 3.90 -20.63 2.29
C SER A 50 4.65 -20.21 1.02
N PHE A 51 4.55 -18.94 0.60
CA PHE A 51 5.18 -18.44 -0.62
C PHE A 51 5.95 -17.15 -0.31
N PRO A 52 7.24 -17.24 0.10
CA PRO A 52 8.00 -16.10 0.61
C PRO A 52 8.08 -14.92 -0.37
N VAL A 53 8.18 -15.19 -1.67
CA VAL A 53 8.23 -14.16 -2.72
C VAL A 53 6.94 -13.33 -2.72
N LEU A 54 5.78 -13.99 -2.68
CA LEU A 54 4.48 -13.33 -2.67
C LEU A 54 4.28 -12.48 -1.41
N ARG A 55 4.71 -13.02 -0.27
CA ARG A 55 4.72 -12.29 1.01
C ARG A 55 5.61 -11.05 0.96
N GLU A 56 6.79 -11.16 0.34
CA GLU A 56 7.72 -10.04 0.19
C GLU A 56 7.14 -8.93 -0.71
N GLU A 57 6.51 -9.30 -1.82
CA GLU A 57 5.87 -8.35 -2.73
C GLU A 57 4.73 -7.58 -2.05
N LEU A 58 3.81 -8.29 -1.36
CA LEU A 58 2.72 -7.67 -0.60
C LEU A 58 3.26 -6.78 0.54
N SER A 59 4.28 -7.25 1.27
CA SER A 59 4.92 -6.46 2.34
C SER A 59 5.58 -5.19 1.79
N THR A 60 6.18 -5.28 0.61
CA THR A 60 6.80 -4.14 -0.07
C THR A 60 5.75 -3.15 -0.54
N PHE A 61 4.66 -3.63 -1.13
CA PHE A 61 3.52 -2.82 -1.51
C PHE A 61 2.94 -2.05 -0.32
N LEU A 62 2.72 -2.72 0.82
CA LEU A 62 2.22 -2.11 2.05
C LEU A 62 3.16 -0.98 2.55
N LYS A 63 4.48 -1.22 2.54
CA LYS A 63 5.48 -0.21 2.91
C LYS A 63 5.46 0.99 1.98
N LEU A 64 5.38 0.75 0.66
CA LEU A 64 5.32 1.81 -0.34
C LEU A 64 4.06 2.67 -0.19
N CYS A 65 2.91 2.05 0.09
CA CYS A 65 1.68 2.78 0.41
C CYS A 65 1.85 3.64 1.67
N GLY A 66 2.49 3.12 2.73
CA GLY A 66 2.78 3.89 3.94
C GLY A 66 3.73 5.09 3.70
N TYR A 67 4.74 4.92 2.85
CA TYR A 67 5.61 6.03 2.44
C TYR A 67 4.85 7.08 1.64
N HIS A 68 3.96 6.64 0.74
CA HIS A 68 3.12 7.54 -0.04
C HIS A 68 2.18 8.36 0.85
N GLU A 69 1.51 7.71 1.81
CA GLU A 69 0.66 8.38 2.81
C GLU A 69 1.44 9.46 3.57
N THR A 70 2.64 9.10 4.04
CA THR A 70 3.51 10.02 4.77
C THR A 70 3.92 11.22 3.90
N ASN A 71 4.13 11.01 2.60
CA ASN A 71 4.47 12.08 1.67
C ASN A 71 3.30 13.05 1.45
N ILE A 72 2.08 12.53 1.28
CA ILE A 72 0.85 13.34 1.20
C ILE A 72 0.69 14.17 2.49
N GLN A 73 0.78 13.51 3.66
CA GLN A 73 0.64 14.18 4.95
C GLN A 73 1.71 15.26 5.16
N LYS A 74 2.96 15.03 4.78
CA LYS A 74 4.04 16.05 4.82
C LYS A 74 3.76 17.21 3.90
N ALA A 75 3.27 16.95 2.68
CA ALA A 75 2.90 18.00 1.73
C ALA A 75 1.77 18.87 2.29
N MET A 76 0.73 18.25 2.86
CA MET A 76 -0.36 18.94 3.54
C MET A 76 0.15 19.75 4.75
N ALA A 77 0.93 19.15 5.64
CA ALA A 77 1.46 19.80 6.83
C ALA A 77 2.30 21.05 6.49
N LYS A 78 3.00 21.04 5.35
CA LYS A 78 3.74 22.21 4.85
C LYS A 78 2.83 23.26 4.20
N LYS A 79 1.88 22.84 3.36
CA LYS A 79 1.09 23.76 2.52
C LYS A 79 -0.08 24.41 3.25
N LEU A 80 -0.77 23.68 4.14
CA LEU A 80 -1.95 24.20 4.85
C LEU A 80 -1.63 25.47 5.67
N PRO A 81 -0.52 25.55 6.45
CA PRO A 81 -0.16 26.79 7.14
C PRO A 81 0.19 27.92 6.16
N SER A 82 0.99 27.64 5.12
CA SER A 82 1.34 28.63 4.09
C SER A 82 0.11 29.24 3.41
N ILE A 83 -0.91 28.43 3.12
CA ILE A 83 -2.17 28.89 2.53
C ILE A 83 -2.93 29.81 3.49
N ARG A 84 -3.05 29.41 4.76
CA ARG A 84 -3.74 30.21 5.80
C ARG A 84 -3.08 31.56 6.05
N GLU A 85 -1.75 31.62 5.95
CA GLU A 85 -0.97 32.85 6.04
C GLU A 85 -1.02 33.71 4.76
N GLY A 86 -1.61 33.18 3.68
CA GLY A 86 -1.68 33.85 2.37
C GLY A 86 -0.36 33.84 1.59
N LYS A 87 0.60 32.99 1.96
CA LYS A 87 1.89 32.81 1.27
C LYS A 87 1.79 31.89 0.05
N GLU A 88 0.84 30.96 0.07
CA GLU A 88 0.54 30.05 -1.04
C GLU A 88 -0.95 30.10 -1.41
N ASN A 89 -1.28 29.78 -2.66
CA ASN A 89 -2.66 29.59 -3.12
C ASN A 89 -3.10 28.13 -2.89
N GLU A 90 -4.39 27.89 -2.68
CA GLU A 90 -4.97 26.54 -2.63
C GLU A 90 -4.61 25.65 -3.83
N SER A 91 -4.39 26.24 -5.01
CA SER A 91 -3.93 25.53 -6.20
C SER A 91 -2.62 24.75 -5.97
N SER A 92 -1.77 25.21 -5.05
CA SER A 92 -0.52 24.54 -4.70
C SER A 92 -0.75 23.21 -3.97
N LEU A 93 -1.87 23.07 -3.25
CA LEU A 93 -2.26 21.83 -2.59
C LEU A 93 -3.15 21.00 -3.51
N LYS A 94 -3.95 21.62 -4.38
CA LYS A 94 -4.69 20.93 -5.44
C LYS A 94 -3.75 20.13 -6.36
N SER A 95 -2.61 20.71 -6.74
CA SER A 95 -1.64 20.04 -7.61
C SER A 95 -1.07 18.77 -6.98
N VAL A 96 -0.94 18.70 -5.65
CA VAL A 96 -0.46 17.49 -4.95
C VAL A 96 -1.39 16.29 -5.22
N PHE A 97 -2.71 16.53 -5.24
CA PHE A 97 -3.70 15.48 -5.51
C PHE A 97 -3.87 15.20 -7.02
N GLU A 98 -3.67 16.19 -7.88
CA GLU A 98 -3.67 15.98 -9.34
C GLU A 98 -2.45 15.15 -9.78
N ASP A 99 -1.27 15.44 -9.23
CA ASP A 99 -0.05 14.67 -9.47
C ASP A 99 -0.21 13.22 -8.98
N GLU A 100 -0.95 13.00 -7.89
CA GLU A 100 -1.24 11.67 -7.33
C GLU A 100 -2.11 10.82 -8.27
N ALA A 101 -3.14 11.41 -8.87
CA ALA A 101 -4.02 10.72 -9.83
C ALA A 101 -3.27 10.21 -11.08
N GLU A 102 -2.24 10.92 -11.52
CA GLU A 102 -1.38 10.50 -12.65
C GLU A 102 -0.23 9.57 -12.22
N SER A 103 0.11 9.57 -10.94
CA SER A 103 1.21 8.77 -10.39
C SER A 103 0.94 7.26 -10.46
N PRO A 104 1.97 6.42 -10.28
CA PRO A 104 1.80 4.98 -10.08
C PRO A 104 0.99 4.62 -8.81
N PHE A 105 0.80 5.57 -7.90
CA PHE A 105 0.07 5.40 -6.64
C PHE A 105 -1.38 5.82 -6.73
N SER A 106 -1.89 6.14 -7.92
CA SER A 106 -3.32 6.44 -8.06
C SER A 106 -4.16 5.25 -7.59
N HIS A 107 -5.29 5.56 -6.95
CA HIS A 107 -6.21 4.57 -6.40
C HIS A 107 -6.51 3.41 -7.36
N ASP A 108 -6.79 3.70 -8.63
CA ASP A 108 -7.11 2.69 -9.65
C ASP A 108 -5.92 1.76 -9.95
N LYS A 109 -4.70 2.29 -9.93
CA LYS A 109 -3.48 1.50 -10.18
C LYS A 109 -3.15 0.62 -8.98
N LEU A 110 -3.29 1.15 -7.75
CA LEU A 110 -3.09 0.39 -6.53
C LEU A 110 -4.12 -0.75 -6.40
N ASN A 111 -5.39 -0.47 -6.67
CA ASN A 111 -6.43 -1.50 -6.66
C ASN A 111 -6.20 -2.57 -7.72
N ARG A 112 -5.86 -2.17 -8.95
CA ARG A 112 -5.56 -3.14 -10.02
C ARG A 112 -4.37 -4.03 -9.66
N TRP A 113 -3.35 -3.46 -9.01
CA TRP A 113 -2.21 -4.26 -8.55
C TRP A 113 -2.64 -5.30 -7.50
N LEU A 114 -3.45 -4.90 -6.51
CA LEU A 114 -3.99 -5.82 -5.51
C LEU A 114 -4.91 -6.88 -6.10
N GLU A 115 -5.80 -6.51 -7.02
CA GLU A 115 -6.68 -7.47 -7.72
C GLU A 115 -5.87 -8.54 -8.48
N ASN A 116 -4.78 -8.13 -9.13
CA ASN A 116 -3.89 -9.07 -9.81
C ASN A 116 -3.20 -10.01 -8.81
N LYS A 117 -2.76 -9.48 -7.66
CA LYS A 117 -2.12 -10.29 -6.62
C LYS A 117 -3.09 -11.24 -5.92
N GLU A 118 -4.31 -10.80 -5.64
CA GLU A 118 -5.37 -11.68 -5.13
C GLU A 118 -5.71 -12.79 -6.12
N ARG A 119 -5.75 -12.48 -7.42
CA ARG A 119 -5.93 -13.50 -8.45
C ARG A 119 -4.78 -14.49 -8.48
N GLU A 120 -3.54 -14.02 -8.37
CA GLU A 120 -2.34 -14.87 -8.28
C GLU A 120 -2.42 -15.81 -7.07
N ILE A 121 -2.74 -15.27 -5.89
CA ILE A 121 -2.98 -16.06 -4.66
C ILE A 121 -4.04 -17.13 -4.92
N ASN A 122 -5.17 -16.78 -5.56
CA ASN A 122 -6.25 -17.72 -5.84
C ASN A 122 -5.83 -18.86 -6.79
N VAL A 123 -4.98 -18.56 -7.79
CA VAL A 123 -4.45 -19.59 -8.69
C VAL A 123 -3.52 -20.53 -7.93
N ILE A 124 -2.59 -19.99 -7.14
CA ILE A 124 -1.67 -20.80 -6.32
C ILE A 124 -2.47 -21.67 -5.34
N ARG A 125 -3.47 -21.09 -4.67
CA ARG A 125 -4.36 -21.83 -3.76
C ARG A 125 -5.01 -23.01 -4.45
N SER A 126 -5.59 -22.81 -5.63
CA SER A 126 -6.20 -23.89 -6.40
C SER A 126 -5.21 -25.03 -6.71
N CYS A 127 -3.95 -24.71 -7.00
CA CYS A 127 -2.92 -25.71 -7.23
C CYS A 127 -2.57 -26.46 -5.93
N VAL A 128 -2.36 -25.74 -4.83
CA VAL A 128 -2.05 -26.32 -3.51
C VAL A 128 -3.18 -27.23 -3.03
N ASP A 129 -4.43 -26.78 -3.12
CA ASP A 129 -5.61 -27.55 -2.72
C ASP A 129 -5.77 -28.83 -3.57
N THR A 130 -5.38 -28.78 -4.85
CA THR A 130 -5.39 -29.97 -5.72
C THR A 130 -4.29 -30.98 -5.34
N MET A 131 -3.19 -30.49 -4.78
CA MET A 131 -2.04 -31.28 -4.34
C MET A 131 -2.11 -31.62 -2.84
N GLU A 132 -3.31 -31.80 -2.30
CA GLU A 132 -3.49 -32.15 -0.88
C GLU A 132 -2.66 -33.39 -0.50
N GLY A 133 -1.92 -33.28 0.61
CA GLY A 133 -1.03 -34.34 1.10
C GLY A 133 0.39 -34.33 0.51
N VAL A 134 0.69 -33.44 -0.43
CA VAL A 134 2.07 -33.23 -0.93
C VAL A 134 2.84 -32.32 0.02
N THR A 135 4.11 -32.66 0.28
CA THR A 135 5.02 -31.82 1.07
C THR A 135 5.35 -30.54 0.30
N ILE A 136 5.06 -29.39 0.93
CA ILE A 136 5.47 -28.07 0.41
C ILE A 136 6.83 -27.72 1.00
N VAL A 137 7.80 -27.40 0.14
CA VAL A 137 9.13 -26.91 0.52
C VAL A 137 9.30 -25.47 0.05
N LEU A 138 9.87 -24.62 0.89
CA LEU A 138 9.88 -23.16 0.68
C LEU A 138 11.14 -22.63 0.01
N ASN A 139 12.23 -23.41 0.06
CA ASN A 139 13.54 -23.01 -0.43
C ASN A 139 14.37 -24.22 -0.87
N GLN A 140 15.47 -23.93 -1.57
CA GLN A 140 16.35 -24.97 -2.10
C GLN A 140 16.95 -25.87 -1.01
N THR A 141 17.25 -25.33 0.17
CA THR A 141 17.83 -26.12 1.27
C THR A 141 16.85 -27.13 1.84
N GLU A 142 15.58 -26.76 1.99
CA GLU A 142 14.50 -27.69 2.36
C GLU A 142 14.27 -28.73 1.28
N LEU A 143 14.26 -28.32 0.01
CA LEU A 143 14.15 -29.25 -1.11
C LEU A 143 15.28 -30.28 -1.07
N ASP A 144 16.54 -29.83 -0.95
CA ASP A 144 17.71 -30.70 -0.87
C ASP A 144 17.59 -31.71 0.29
N ARG A 145 17.06 -31.28 1.44
CA ARG A 145 16.84 -32.14 2.60
C ARG A 145 15.84 -33.26 2.30
N GLU A 146 14.74 -32.94 1.63
CA GLU A 146 13.71 -33.93 1.29
C GLU A 146 14.17 -34.90 0.20
N VAL A 147 14.78 -34.40 -0.88
CA VAL A 147 15.17 -35.24 -2.03
C VAL A 147 16.42 -36.08 -1.78
N LEU A 148 17.29 -35.68 -0.85
CA LEU A 148 18.50 -36.43 -0.47
C LEU A 148 18.28 -37.31 0.78
N ALA A 149 17.06 -37.39 1.30
CA ALA A 149 16.75 -38.20 2.47
C ALA A 149 16.98 -39.70 2.21
N SER A 150 17.47 -40.42 3.21
CA SER A 150 17.69 -41.86 3.11
C SER A 150 16.35 -42.59 2.87
N GLY A 151 16.27 -43.35 1.79
CA GLY A 151 15.06 -44.07 1.39
C GLY A 151 14.27 -43.40 0.26
N VAL A 152 14.65 -42.20 -0.16
CA VAL A 152 14.13 -41.56 -1.38
C VAL A 152 14.97 -42.03 -2.57
N GLU A 153 14.38 -42.86 -3.44
CA GLU A 153 15.03 -43.31 -4.69
C GLU A 153 14.68 -42.40 -5.88
N GLU A 154 13.45 -41.91 -5.93
CA GLU A 154 12.94 -41.00 -6.96
C GLU A 154 12.13 -39.87 -6.29
N ALA A 155 12.26 -38.65 -6.83
CA ALA A 155 11.51 -37.49 -6.38
C ALA A 155 10.88 -36.77 -7.58
N LEU A 156 9.59 -36.43 -7.48
CA LEU A 156 8.87 -35.63 -8.46
C LEU A 156 8.49 -34.29 -7.82
N CYS A 157 9.01 -33.20 -8.36
CA CYS A 157 8.80 -31.86 -7.81
C CYS A 157 8.02 -31.00 -8.81
N PHE A 158 6.93 -30.38 -8.34
CA PHE A 158 6.26 -29.31 -9.07
C PHE A 158 6.84 -27.97 -8.60
N VAL A 159 7.50 -27.24 -9.50
CA VAL A 159 8.20 -25.99 -9.17
C VAL A 159 7.47 -24.84 -9.84
N SER A 160 7.07 -23.84 -9.05
CA SER A 160 6.62 -22.56 -9.61
C SER A 160 7.83 -21.82 -10.16
N PRO A 161 7.87 -21.46 -11.45
CA PRO A 161 8.94 -20.65 -11.99
C PRO A 161 8.97 -19.25 -11.33
N PRO A 162 10.14 -18.60 -11.31
CA PRO A 162 10.30 -17.25 -10.79
C PRO A 162 9.60 -16.18 -11.64
#